data_AF-A0A849DJ79-F1
#
_entry.id   AF-A0A849DJ79-F1
#
_cell.length_a   1.000
_cell.length_b   1.000
_cell.length_c   1.000
_cell.angle_alpha   90.00
_cell.angle_beta   90.00
_cell.angle_gamma   90.00
#
_symmetry.space_group_name_H-M   'P 1'
#
loop_
_entity.id
_entity.type
_entity.pdbx_description
1 polymer ?
#
loop_
_entity_poly.entity_id
_entity_poly.type
_entity_poly.pdbx_seq_one_letter_code
_entity_poly.pdbx_strand_id
1 'polypeptide(L)'
;MMGTQLSALLDGDIPGVGEALGLVAGFDESLVHGLARLDEDRTAALATVADTVASTPLGELVAEAVGTVATGSVADEQLAVLAGVRGALLGAVHDALLARLDDALG
;
A
#
# COMPACT_ATOMS: atom_id res chain seq x y z
N MET A 1 -32.03 -15.14 0.68
CA MET A 1 -31.41 -13.95 1.30
C MET A 1 -29.98 -14.27 1.69
N MET A 2 -29.69 -14.87 2.85
CA MET A 2 -28.32 -15.16 3.32
C MET A 2 -27.36 -15.73 2.25
N GLY A 3 -27.76 -16.76 1.49
CA GLY A 3 -26.90 -17.33 0.44
C GLY A 3 -26.58 -16.36 -0.71
N THR A 4 -27.51 -15.45 -1.05
CA THR A 4 -27.29 -14.40 -2.06
C THR A 4 -26.32 -13.33 -1.56
N GLN A 5 -26.45 -12.95 -0.28
CA GLN A 5 -25.56 -11.98 0.38
C GLN A 5 -24.15 -12.56 0.53
N LEU A 6 -24.04 -13.86 0.87
CA LEU A 6 -22.77 -14.56 0.98
C LEU A 6 -22.04 -14.67 -0.37
N SER A 7 -22.75 -14.95 -1.47
CA SER A 7 -22.18 -14.89 -2.82
C SER A 7 -21.69 -13.48 -3.16
N ALA A 8 -22.50 -12.43 -2.92
CA ALA A 8 -22.09 -11.05 -3.18
C ALA A 8 -20.84 -10.61 -2.39
N LEU A 9 -20.63 -11.18 -1.19
CA LEU A 9 -19.48 -10.90 -0.33
C LEU A 9 -18.22 -11.72 -0.71
N LEU A 10 -18.37 -12.97 -1.14
CA LEU A 10 -17.25 -13.90 -1.32
C LEU A 10 -16.84 -14.16 -2.78
N ASP A 11 -17.76 -13.99 -3.74
CA ASP A 11 -17.50 -14.33 -5.13
C ASP A 11 -16.80 -13.18 -5.87
N GLY A 12 -15.67 -13.49 -6.53
CA GLY A 12 -14.90 -12.57 -7.36
C GLY A 12 -13.97 -11.61 -6.60
N ASP A 13 -12.94 -11.16 -7.31
CA ASP A 13 -11.93 -10.24 -6.80
C ASP A 13 -12.45 -8.79 -6.71
N ILE A 14 -11.96 -8.02 -5.74
CA ILE A 14 -12.15 -6.56 -5.74
C ILE A 14 -11.01 -5.93 -6.57
N PRO A 15 -11.30 -5.13 -7.61
CA PRO A 15 -10.29 -4.43 -8.39
C PRO A 15 -9.35 -3.59 -7.50
N GLY A 16 -8.04 -3.76 -7.66
CA GLY A 16 -7.02 -3.00 -6.94
C GLY A 16 -6.66 -3.53 -5.54
N VAL A 17 -7.47 -4.41 -4.93
CA VAL A 17 -7.18 -4.93 -3.57
C VAL A 17 -6.02 -5.92 -3.59
N GLY A 18 -5.96 -6.81 -4.57
CA GLY A 18 -4.85 -7.75 -4.71
C GLY A 18 -3.52 -7.02 -4.98
N GLU A 19 -3.58 -6.01 -5.83
CA GLU A 19 -2.46 -5.15 -6.21
C GLU A 19 -1.97 -4.32 -5.01
N ALA A 20 -2.88 -3.69 -4.26
CA ALA A 20 -2.53 -2.91 -3.06
C ALA A 20 -1.93 -3.78 -1.95
N LEU A 21 -2.46 -4.98 -1.72
CA LEU A 21 -1.90 -5.94 -0.76
C LEU A 21 -0.52 -6.46 -1.21
N GLY A 22 -0.33 -6.72 -2.50
CA GLY A 22 0.98 -7.09 -3.07
C GLY A 22 2.01 -5.97 -2.91
N LEU A 23 1.62 -4.72 -3.12
CA LEU A 23 2.47 -3.55 -2.92
C LEU A 23 2.89 -3.37 -1.46
N VAL A 24 1.95 -3.51 -0.51
CA VAL A 24 2.26 -3.49 0.93
C VAL A 24 3.19 -4.66 1.32
N ALA A 25 3.01 -5.85 0.73
CA ALA A 25 3.88 -7.00 1.01
C ALA A 25 5.33 -6.77 0.53
N GLY A 26 5.54 -6.20 -0.67
CA GLY A 26 6.88 -5.86 -1.16
C GLY A 26 7.54 -4.72 -0.38
N PHE A 27 6.75 -3.75 0.10
CA PHE A 27 7.21 -2.74 1.04
C PHE A 27 7.63 -3.35 2.39
N ASP A 28 6.82 -4.26 2.94
CA ASP A 28 7.11 -4.93 4.22
C ASP A 28 8.33 -5.85 4.13
N GLU A 29 8.59 -6.52 2.99
CA GLU A 29 9.85 -7.24 2.76
C GLU A 29 11.06 -6.29 2.84
N SER A 30 10.93 -5.09 2.27
CA SER A 30 11.98 -4.06 2.31
C SER A 30 12.24 -3.56 3.73
N LEU A 31 11.21 -3.46 4.58
CA LEU A 31 11.36 -3.18 6.00
C LEU A 31 12.07 -4.31 6.75
N VAL A 32 11.72 -5.57 6.48
CA VAL A 32 12.34 -6.76 7.11
C VAL A 32 13.81 -6.90 6.72
N HIS A 33 14.17 -6.57 5.47
CA HIS A 33 15.57 -6.54 5.02
C HIS A 33 16.35 -5.37 5.63
N GLY A 34 15.69 -4.22 5.80
CA GLY A 34 16.23 -3.02 6.44
C GLY A 34 16.59 -1.91 5.45
N LEU A 35 16.05 -0.73 5.68
CA LEU A 35 16.12 0.42 4.76
C LEU A 35 17.52 1.06 4.62
N ALA A 36 18.45 0.81 5.54
CA ALA A 36 19.77 1.43 5.53
C ALA A 36 20.75 0.84 4.48
N ARG A 37 20.41 -0.31 3.88
CA ARG A 37 21.25 -1.04 2.91
C ARG A 37 20.41 -1.73 1.84
N LEU A 38 19.54 -0.97 1.20
CA LEU A 38 18.71 -1.47 0.09
C LEU A 38 19.58 -1.93 -1.09
N ASP A 39 19.14 -3.00 -1.73
CA ASP A 39 19.61 -3.41 -3.06
C ASP A 39 18.63 -2.90 -4.15
N GLU A 40 18.89 -3.28 -5.40
CA GLU A 40 18.12 -2.85 -6.56
C GLU A 40 16.64 -3.27 -6.48
N ASP A 41 16.35 -4.50 -6.05
CA ASP A 41 14.98 -5.03 -5.93
C ASP A 41 14.15 -4.24 -4.92
N ARG A 42 14.70 -3.99 -3.71
CA ARG A 42 13.98 -3.29 -2.65
C ARG A 42 13.88 -1.78 -2.95
N THR A 43 14.86 -1.22 -3.67
CA THR A 43 14.78 0.16 -4.18
C THR A 43 13.66 0.31 -5.21
N ALA A 44 13.52 -0.66 -6.13
CA ALA A 44 12.41 -0.69 -7.10
C ALA A 44 11.04 -0.89 -6.43
N ALA A 45 10.96 -1.70 -5.37
CA ALA A 45 9.74 -1.86 -4.58
C ALA A 45 9.29 -0.52 -3.95
N LEU A 46 10.21 0.25 -3.36
CA LEU A 46 9.92 1.58 -2.83
C LEU A 46 9.52 2.59 -3.92
N ALA A 47 10.19 2.58 -5.08
CA ALA A 47 9.81 3.42 -6.21
C ALA A 47 8.38 3.12 -6.69
N THR A 48 8.00 1.85 -6.75
CA THR A 48 6.64 1.41 -7.12
C THR A 48 5.59 1.94 -6.14
N VAL A 49 5.91 2.05 -4.84
CA VAL A 49 5.02 2.68 -3.85
C VAL A 49 4.82 4.17 -4.17
N ALA A 50 5.90 4.89 -4.50
CA ALA A 50 5.82 6.31 -4.86
C ALA A 50 5.00 6.54 -6.13
N ASP A 51 5.25 5.77 -7.19
CA ASP A 51 4.50 5.86 -8.45
C ASP A 51 3.01 5.59 -8.26
N THR A 52 2.65 4.62 -7.40
CA THR A 52 1.26 4.27 -7.09
C THR A 52 0.48 5.44 -6.48
N VAL A 53 1.12 6.28 -5.67
CA VAL A 53 0.47 7.41 -4.98
C VAL A 53 0.79 8.78 -5.58
N ALA A 54 1.50 8.82 -6.71
CA ALA A 54 1.94 10.06 -7.38
C ALA A 54 0.79 11.00 -7.77
N SER A 55 -0.41 10.48 -8.02
CA SER A 55 -1.62 11.26 -8.34
C SER A 55 -2.45 11.67 -7.11
N THR A 56 -1.95 11.41 -5.90
CA THR A 56 -2.61 11.71 -4.63
C THR A 56 -1.93 12.88 -3.90
N PRO A 57 -2.57 13.49 -2.88
CA PRO A 57 -1.93 14.49 -2.02
C PRO A 57 -0.67 14.00 -1.27
N LEU A 58 -0.40 12.69 -1.23
CA LEU A 58 0.82 12.13 -0.64
C LEU A 58 2.00 12.09 -1.62
N GLY A 59 1.74 12.17 -2.93
CA GLY A 59 2.70 11.80 -3.99
C GLY A 59 4.08 12.45 -3.86
N GLU A 60 4.13 13.78 -3.72
CA GLU A 60 5.38 14.53 -3.56
C GLU A 60 6.16 14.12 -2.30
N LEU A 61 5.45 13.99 -1.17
CA LEU A 61 6.05 13.60 0.13
C LEU A 61 6.67 12.20 0.09
N VAL A 62 5.97 11.20 -0.46
CA VAL A 62 6.52 9.83 -0.51
C VAL A 62 7.60 9.70 -1.59
N ALA A 63 7.52 10.45 -2.70
CA ALA A 63 8.60 10.50 -3.68
C ALA A 63 9.90 11.06 -3.08
N GLU A 64 9.83 12.14 -2.29
CA GLU A 64 10.98 12.69 -1.55
C GLU A 64 11.51 11.68 -0.52
N ALA A 65 10.62 11.06 0.27
CA ALA A 65 11.03 10.08 1.28
C ALA A 65 11.69 8.83 0.67
N VAL A 66 11.13 8.29 -0.40
CA VAL A 66 11.69 7.15 -1.15
C VAL A 66 13.04 7.52 -1.78
N GLY A 67 13.15 8.69 -2.41
CA GLY A 67 14.42 9.15 -2.98
C GLY A 67 15.52 9.31 -1.93
N THR A 68 15.17 9.85 -0.75
CA THR A 68 16.09 10.00 0.38
C THR A 68 16.56 8.64 0.91
N VAL A 69 15.62 7.72 1.13
CA VAL A 69 15.90 6.35 1.62
C VAL A 69 16.71 5.53 0.61
N ALA A 70 16.46 5.68 -0.69
CA ALA A 70 17.24 5.03 -1.75
C ALA A 70 18.73 5.46 -1.76
N THR A 71 19.06 6.65 -1.24
CA THR A 71 20.47 7.07 -1.04
C THR A 71 21.11 6.54 0.25
N GLY A 72 20.38 5.73 1.03
CA GLY A 72 20.81 5.18 2.32
C GLY A 72 20.58 6.11 3.52
N SER A 73 19.91 7.25 3.33
CA SER A 73 19.57 8.17 4.41
C SER A 73 18.19 7.87 4.98
N VAL A 74 18.12 7.51 6.26
CA VAL A 74 16.86 7.16 6.95
C VAL A 74 16.77 7.96 8.25
N ALA A 75 15.74 8.79 8.38
CA ALA A 75 15.39 9.49 9.62
C ALA A 75 13.89 9.39 9.90
N ASP A 76 13.48 9.84 11.10
CA ASP A 76 12.11 9.70 11.60
C ASP A 76 11.05 10.28 10.66
N GLU A 77 11.38 11.34 9.91
CA GLU A 77 10.47 11.99 8.97
C GLU A 77 10.19 11.11 7.73
N GLN A 78 11.21 10.50 7.13
CA GLN A 78 11.01 9.53 6.04
C GLN A 78 10.27 8.29 6.55
N LEU A 79 10.58 7.80 7.76
CA LEU A 79 9.86 6.67 8.36
C LEU A 79 8.39 7.00 8.62
N ALA A 80 8.07 8.21 9.07
CA ALA A 80 6.69 8.66 9.27
C ALA A 80 5.91 8.76 7.94
N VAL A 81 6.53 9.28 6.87
CA VAL A 81 5.91 9.31 5.53
C VAL A 81 5.66 7.91 4.99
N LEU A 82 6.65 7.00 5.10
CA LEU A 82 6.52 5.62 4.65
C LEU A 82 5.48 4.82 5.48
N ALA A 83 5.39 5.06 6.78
CA ALA A 83 4.31 4.50 7.61
C ALA A 83 2.94 5.08 7.22
N GLY A 84 2.88 6.37 6.89
CA GLY A 84 1.66 7.06 6.43
C GLY A 84 1.12 6.49 5.12
N VAL A 85 1.96 6.30 4.10
CA VAL A 85 1.53 5.72 2.82
C VAL A 85 1.09 4.26 2.96
N ARG A 86 1.78 3.47 3.78
CA ARG A 86 1.35 2.10 4.14
C ARG A 86 -0.03 2.10 4.81
N GLY A 87 -0.27 3.05 5.73
CA GLY A 87 -1.56 3.25 6.37
C GLY A 87 -2.65 3.63 5.37
N ALA A 88 -2.36 4.52 4.43
CA ALA A 88 -3.30 4.93 3.38
C ALA A 88 -3.67 3.77 2.43
N LEU A 89 -2.70 2.95 2.01
CA LEU A 89 -2.95 1.76 1.18
C LEU A 89 -3.83 0.73 1.90
N LEU A 90 -3.56 0.45 3.18
CA LEU A 90 -4.39 -0.45 3.98
C LEU A 90 -5.79 0.13 4.27
N GLY A 91 -5.90 1.44 4.42
CA GLY A 91 -7.18 2.16 4.49
C GLY A 91 -8.01 2.00 3.20
N ALA A 92 -7.40 2.18 2.04
CA ALA A 92 -8.07 1.97 0.75
C ALA A 92 -8.56 0.51 0.57
N VAL A 93 -7.78 -0.47 1.01
CA VAL A 93 -8.20 -1.89 1.04
C VAL A 93 -9.38 -2.10 1.99
N HIS A 94 -9.33 -1.51 3.18
CA HIS A 94 -10.44 -1.55 4.14
C HIS A 94 -11.72 -0.96 3.55
N ASP A 95 -11.65 0.22 2.94
CA ASP A 95 -12.82 0.92 2.41
C ASP A 95 -13.43 0.18 1.23
N ALA A 96 -12.61 -0.47 0.38
CA ALA A 96 -13.08 -1.31 -0.70
C ALA A 96 -13.75 -2.62 -0.20
N LEU A 97 -13.22 -3.23 0.87
CA LEU A 97 -13.84 -4.38 1.55
C LEU A 97 -15.15 -4.00 2.24
N LEU A 98 -15.22 -2.81 2.84
CA LEU A 98 -16.44 -2.27 3.48
C LEU A 98 -17.52 -1.96 2.45
N ALA A 99 -17.16 -1.35 1.31
CA ALA A 99 -18.09 -1.13 0.20
C ALA A 99 -18.70 -2.45 -0.31
N ARG A 100 -17.88 -3.50 -0.51
CA ARG A 100 -18.37 -4.85 -0.89
C ARG A 100 -18.81 -5.72 0.30
N LEU A 101 -19.08 -5.10 1.46
CA LEU A 101 -19.92 -5.59 2.55
C LEU A 101 -21.27 -4.87 2.56
N ASP A 102 -21.28 -3.54 2.42
CA ASP A 102 -22.48 -2.72 2.33
C ASP A 102 -23.35 -3.14 1.12
N ASP A 103 -22.76 -3.26 -0.07
CA ASP A 103 -23.43 -3.76 -1.29
C ASP A 103 -24.05 -5.16 -1.11
N ALA A 104 -23.42 -6.01 -0.28
CA ALA A 104 -23.88 -7.38 -0.03
C ALA A 104 -25.01 -7.45 1.00
N LEU A 105 -25.12 -6.45 1.89
CA LEU A 105 -26.10 -6.44 2.98
C LEU A 105 -27.34 -5.58 2.70
N GLY A 106 -27.18 -4.45 2.00
CA GLY A 106 -28.26 -3.54 1.57
C GLY A 106 -28.54 -2.37 2.51
#